data_AF-A0A9D9D893-F1
#
_entry.id   AF-A0A9D9D893-F1
#
_cell.length_a   1.000
_cell.length_b   1.000
_cell.length_c   1.000
_cell.angle_alpha   90.00
_cell.angle_beta   90.00
_cell.angle_gamma   90.00
#
_symmetry.space_group_name_H-M   'P 1'
#
loop_
_entity.id
_entity.type
_entity.pdbx_description
1 polymer ?
#
loop_
_entity_poly.entity_id
_entity_poly.type
_entity_poly.pdbx_seq_one_letter_code
_entity_poly.pdbx_strand_id
1 'polypeptide(L)'
;MISSRRVNKLILNLTLSAMFVALYVVFSRFLAINFSFFRLGFASLVLLFSSLCLGPIYGGVVGAAGDILSALIFPLGAYFPGYTFDALLQGVLPGLTVYLLKGRHKLQSIIYLILAVVISFYSVVFCAEFHRFKGHELSLVLRILIPVLILVYFAALYFLDTFLRVKFKDGYLYKREDKCFAVFDLYLASMVNLTVISLNLLGLWNYLTIELNFWISAFTQIVIFLVEGVLKPIIGFFILKFLVRIPNFDMWILSKLAESKHSDNPVGNKENEQNNL
;
A
#
# COMPACT_ATOMS: atom_id res chain seq x y z
N MET A 1 -5.97 -9.66 36.83
CA MET A 1 -5.48 -10.90 36.19
C MET A 1 -5.64 -10.75 34.67
N ILE A 2 -4.55 -10.51 33.93
CA ILE A 2 -4.60 -10.47 32.46
C ILE A 2 -4.97 -11.90 32.02
N SER A 3 -6.03 -12.08 31.23
CA SER A 3 -6.43 -13.43 30.82
C SER A 3 -5.33 -14.07 29.96
N SER A 4 -5.02 -15.35 30.22
CA SER A 4 -4.01 -16.13 29.48
C SER A 4 -4.14 -16.00 27.95
N ARG A 5 -5.38 -15.88 27.44
CA ARG A 5 -5.66 -15.62 26.02
C ARG A 5 -5.08 -14.31 25.49
N ARG A 6 -5.14 -13.20 26.26
CA ARG A 6 -4.58 -11.91 25.83
C ARG A 6 -3.06 -11.96 25.76
N VAL A 7 -2.43 -12.62 26.73
CA VAL A 7 -0.97 -12.79 26.78
C VAL A 7 -0.50 -13.61 25.58
N ASN A 8 -1.14 -14.74 25.29
CA ASN A 8 -0.77 -15.58 24.14
C ASN A 8 -0.91 -14.83 22.81
N LYS A 9 -1.95 -14.01 22.65
CA LYS A 9 -2.13 -13.18 21.45
C LYS A 9 -1.04 -12.11 21.32
N LEU A 10 -0.63 -11.48 22.43
CA LEU A 10 0.47 -10.52 22.44
C LEU A 10 1.80 -11.18 22.07
N ILE A 11 2.10 -12.35 22.65
CA ILE A 11 3.31 -13.12 22.33
C ILE A 11 3.32 -13.49 20.85
N LEU A 12 2.20 -13.99 20.31
CA LEU A 12 2.09 -14.31 18.90
C LEU A 12 2.36 -13.09 18.00
N ASN A 13 1.72 -11.96 18.29
CA ASN A 13 1.91 -10.72 17.52
C ASN A 13 3.36 -10.23 17.58
N LEU A 14 4.01 -10.35 18.74
CA LEU A 14 5.41 -9.96 18.91
C LEU A 14 6.35 -10.86 18.10
N THR A 15 6.15 -12.19 18.17
CA THR A 15 6.92 -13.16 17.38
C THR A 15 6.73 -12.94 15.88
N LEU A 16 5.49 -12.75 15.42
CA LEU A 16 5.20 -12.47 14.00
C LEU A 16 5.80 -11.14 13.56
N SER A 17 5.75 -10.10 14.40
CA SER A 17 6.39 -8.81 14.11
C SER A 17 7.90 -8.98 13.93
N ALA A 18 8.56 -9.73 14.81
CA ALA A 18 9.99 -10.02 14.68
C ALA A 18 10.32 -10.79 13.39
N MET A 19 9.49 -11.76 13.00
CA MET A 19 9.64 -12.46 11.72
C MET A 19 9.48 -11.51 10.51
N PHE A 20 8.48 -10.62 10.54
CA PHE A 20 8.29 -9.64 9.48
C PHE A 20 9.43 -8.61 9.42
N VAL A 21 9.99 -8.20 10.56
CA VAL A 21 11.19 -7.35 10.61
C VAL A 21 12.36 -8.04 9.92
N ALA A 22 12.62 -9.31 10.26
CA ALA A 22 13.69 -10.08 9.62
C ALA A 22 13.48 -10.20 8.11
N LEU A 23 12.25 -10.53 7.68
CA LEU A 23 11.88 -10.58 6.25
C LEU A 23 12.08 -9.22 5.57
N TYR A 24 11.71 -8.11 6.22
CA TYR A 24 11.87 -6.78 5.68
C TYR A 24 13.35 -6.43 5.49
N VAL A 25 14.21 -6.74 6.47
CA VAL A 25 15.66 -6.53 6.35
C VAL A 25 16.22 -7.35 5.18
N VAL A 26 15.83 -8.61 5.04
CA VAL A 26 16.28 -9.45 3.91
C VAL A 26 15.79 -8.88 2.58
N PHE A 27 14.52 -8.51 2.47
CA PHE A 27 13.95 -8.02 1.21
C PHE A 27 14.52 -6.66 0.82
N SER A 28 14.72 -5.75 1.77
CA SER A 28 15.27 -4.41 1.53
C SER A 28 16.73 -4.45 1.04
N ARG A 29 17.47 -5.49 1.39
CA ARG A 29 18.90 -5.62 1.05
C ARG A 29 19.15 -6.53 -0.14
N PHE A 30 18.48 -7.67 -0.21
CA PHE A 30 18.78 -8.71 -1.20
C PHE A 30 17.75 -8.83 -2.33
N LEU A 31 16.49 -8.43 -2.11
CA LEU A 31 15.43 -8.51 -3.12
C LEU A 31 15.11 -7.11 -3.66
N ALA A 32 16.07 -6.55 -4.39
CA ALA A 32 15.85 -5.36 -5.20
C ALA A 32 16.53 -5.50 -6.56
N ILE A 33 15.82 -5.04 -7.60
CA ILE A 33 16.34 -5.02 -8.97
C ILE A 33 16.81 -3.59 -9.26
N ASN A 34 18.12 -3.44 -9.48
CA ASN A 34 18.72 -2.15 -9.81
C ASN A 34 18.73 -1.98 -11.33
N PHE A 35 18.06 -0.95 -11.82
CA PHE A 35 18.19 -0.45 -13.19
C PHE A 35 19.10 0.78 -13.20
N SER A 36 19.55 1.19 -14.38
CA SER A 36 20.45 2.34 -14.54
C SER A 36 19.92 3.66 -13.98
N PHE A 37 18.59 3.81 -13.90
CA PHE A 37 17.95 5.07 -13.49
C PHE A 37 17.03 4.93 -12.27
N PHE A 38 16.66 3.70 -11.87
CA PHE A 38 15.76 3.48 -10.74
C PHE A 38 15.98 2.09 -10.12
N ARG A 39 15.55 1.92 -8.87
CA ARG A 39 15.62 0.66 -8.13
C ARG A 39 14.21 0.19 -7.80
N LEU A 40 13.87 -1.04 -8.18
CA LEU A 40 12.62 -1.68 -7.78
C LEU A 40 12.83 -2.46 -6.49
N GLY A 41 12.07 -2.11 -5.45
CA GLY A 41 12.19 -2.72 -4.13
C GLY A 41 10.94 -3.51 -3.75
N PHE A 42 11.13 -4.76 -3.32
CA PHE A 42 10.02 -5.62 -2.88
C PHE A 42 9.77 -5.57 -1.36
N ALA A 43 10.61 -4.88 -0.59
CA ALA A 43 10.48 -4.80 0.87
C ALA A 43 9.14 -4.21 1.34
N SER A 44 8.55 -3.29 0.58
CA SER A 44 7.25 -2.71 0.91
C SER A 44 6.10 -3.74 0.89
N LEU A 45 6.26 -4.87 0.17
CA LEU A 45 5.29 -5.97 0.22
C LEU A 45 5.26 -6.61 1.60
N VAL A 46 6.43 -6.81 2.23
CA VAL A 46 6.53 -7.34 3.59
C VAL A 46 5.78 -6.44 4.57
N LEU A 47 5.95 -5.12 4.44
CA LEU A 47 5.27 -4.14 5.27
C LEU A 47 3.75 -4.14 5.04
N LEU A 48 3.33 -4.19 3.78
CA LEU A 48 1.92 -4.34 3.41
C LEU A 48 1.31 -5.60 4.06
N PHE A 49 1.97 -6.75 3.99
CA PHE A 49 1.46 -7.98 4.60
C PHE A 49 1.46 -7.92 6.13
N SER A 50 2.49 -7.36 6.75
CA SER A 50 2.54 -7.18 8.20
C SER A 50 1.36 -6.34 8.70
N SER A 51 1.01 -5.29 7.96
CA SER A 51 -0.14 -4.42 8.24
C SER A 51 -1.48 -5.15 8.14
N LEU A 52 -1.65 -5.99 7.12
CA LEU A 52 -2.90 -6.73 6.92
C LEU A 52 -3.07 -7.87 7.93
N CYS A 53 -1.98 -8.53 8.30
CA CYS A 53 -1.98 -9.67 9.21
C CYS A 53 -2.07 -9.24 10.68
N LEU A 54 -1.31 -8.22 11.09
CA LEU A 54 -1.18 -7.81 12.50
C LEU A 54 -1.93 -6.50 12.82
N GLY A 55 -2.25 -5.71 11.79
CA GLY A 55 -2.87 -4.40 11.90
C GLY A 55 -1.90 -3.25 11.63
N PRO A 56 -2.42 -2.03 11.40
CA PRO A 56 -1.63 -0.87 10.97
C PRO A 56 -0.54 -0.48 11.97
N ILE A 57 -0.83 -0.56 13.27
CA ILE A 57 0.14 -0.20 14.32
C ILE A 57 1.35 -1.14 14.29
N TYR A 58 1.10 -2.46 14.29
CA TYR A 58 2.19 -3.44 14.22
C TYR A 58 2.94 -3.36 12.89
N GLY A 59 2.23 -3.12 11.77
CA GLY A 59 2.88 -2.88 10.47
C GLY A 59 3.84 -1.69 10.51
N GLY A 60 3.43 -0.58 11.13
CA GLY A 60 4.29 0.59 11.31
C GLY A 60 5.52 0.32 12.18
N VAL A 61 5.34 -0.42 13.29
CA VAL A 61 6.45 -0.83 14.16
C VAL A 61 7.43 -1.74 13.41
N VAL A 62 6.93 -2.69 12.62
CA VAL A 62 7.75 -3.56 11.77
C VAL A 62 8.56 -2.72 10.78
N GLY A 63 7.95 -1.73 10.14
CA GLY A 63 8.62 -0.81 9.22
C GLY A 63 9.73 -0.01 9.88
N ALA A 64 9.42 0.68 10.98
CA ALA A 64 10.38 1.50 11.70
C ALA A 64 11.55 0.67 12.27
N ALA A 65 11.25 -0.44 12.94
CA ALA A 65 12.28 -1.30 13.51
C ALA A 65 13.12 -1.96 12.40
N GLY A 66 12.49 -2.40 11.32
CA GLY A 66 13.17 -2.99 10.17
C GLY A 66 14.13 -2.02 9.49
N ASP A 67 13.72 -0.76 9.29
CA ASP A 67 14.57 0.25 8.68
C ASP A 67 15.78 0.57 9.55
N ILE A 68 15.57 0.86 10.84
CA ILE A 68 16.65 1.11 11.82
C ILE A 68 17.64 -0.06 11.85
N LEU A 69 17.15 -1.30 12.00
CA LEU A 69 18.01 -2.49 12.03
C LEU A 69 18.77 -2.66 10.72
N SER A 70 18.11 -2.45 9.59
CA SER A 70 18.77 -2.55 8.29
C SER A 70 19.86 -1.50 8.11
N ALA A 71 19.65 -0.27 8.60
CA ALA A 71 20.63 0.81 8.57
C ALA A 71 21.82 0.54 9.49
N LEU A 72 21.61 -0.09 10.65
CA LEU A 72 22.66 -0.47 11.59
C LEU A 72 23.51 -1.65 11.09
N ILE A 73 22.86 -2.69 10.55
CA ILE A 73 23.55 -3.91 10.11
C ILE A 73 24.18 -3.71 8.73
N PHE A 74 23.50 -2.99 7.84
CA PHE A 74 23.91 -2.77 6.45
C PHE A 74 23.86 -1.26 6.11
N PRO A 75 24.80 -0.45 6.61
CA PRO A 75 24.79 0.99 6.34
C PRO A 75 24.99 1.28 4.84
N LEU A 76 24.04 2.01 4.25
CA LEU A 76 24.09 2.51 2.86
C LEU A 76 24.05 4.04 2.88
N GLY A 77 25.11 4.65 3.38
CA GLY A 77 25.19 6.10 3.60
C GLY A 77 24.74 6.53 4.99
N ALA A 78 24.61 7.84 5.19
CA ALA A 78 24.22 8.41 6.47
C ALA A 78 22.76 8.05 6.81
N TYR A 79 22.54 7.59 8.04
CA TYR A 79 21.20 7.34 8.53
C TYR A 79 20.40 8.64 8.58
N PHE A 80 19.23 8.64 7.95
CA PHE A 80 18.30 9.77 7.96
C PHE A 80 16.95 9.33 8.54
N PRO A 81 16.51 9.90 9.67
CA PRO A 81 15.26 9.51 10.32
C PRO A 81 14.00 9.63 9.45
N GLY A 82 14.01 10.47 8.40
CA GLY A 82 12.88 10.57 7.48
C GLY A 82 12.62 9.29 6.69
N TYR A 83 13.65 8.50 6.37
CA TYR A 83 13.45 7.20 5.70
C TYR A 83 12.84 6.15 6.65
N THR A 84 13.12 6.23 7.95
CA THR A 84 12.45 5.41 8.95
C THR A 84 10.98 5.80 9.12
N PHE A 85 10.67 7.10 9.02
CA PHE A 85 9.30 7.58 9.00
C PHE A 85 8.55 7.08 7.74
N ASP A 86 9.21 7.04 6.59
CA ASP A 86 8.65 6.43 5.39
C ASP A 86 8.38 4.94 5.60
N ALA A 87 9.31 4.18 6.18
CA ALA A 87 9.12 2.77 6.45
C ALA A 87 7.96 2.52 7.44
N LEU A 88 7.83 3.37 8.46
CA LEU A 88 6.69 3.36 9.38
C LEU A 88 5.37 3.55 8.61
N LEU A 89 5.27 4.60 7.78
CA LEU A 89 4.06 4.84 6.99
C LEU A 89 3.79 3.74 5.97
N GLN A 90 4.82 3.15 5.37
CA GLN A 90 4.69 2.00 4.46
C GLN A 90 4.04 0.80 5.16
N GLY A 91 4.23 0.67 6.47
CA GLY A 91 3.58 -0.35 7.30
C GLY A 91 2.19 0.06 7.82
N VAL A 92 1.92 1.35 8.05
CA VAL A 92 0.63 1.81 8.58
C VAL A 92 -0.42 1.95 7.48
N LEU A 93 -0.07 2.61 6.38
CA LEU A 93 -1.02 3.04 5.35
C LEU A 93 -1.78 1.87 4.73
N PRO A 94 -1.17 0.74 4.33
CA PRO A 94 -1.91 -0.31 3.65
C PRO A 94 -3.06 -0.90 4.48
N GLY A 95 -2.81 -1.22 5.75
CA GLY A 95 -3.85 -1.74 6.65
C GLY A 95 -4.95 -0.72 6.94
N LEU A 96 -4.59 0.56 7.08
CA LEU A 96 -5.55 1.64 7.29
C LEU A 96 -6.42 1.88 6.05
N THR A 97 -5.81 1.94 4.87
CA THR A 97 -6.52 2.13 3.59
C THR A 97 -7.51 0.99 3.35
N VAL A 98 -7.11 -0.27 3.52
CA VAL A 98 -8.03 -1.40 3.36
C VAL A 98 -9.16 -1.34 4.40
N TYR A 99 -8.83 -1.05 5.66
CA TYR A 99 -9.83 -0.97 6.74
C TYR A 99 -10.90 0.10 6.46
N LEU A 100 -10.49 1.29 6.02
CA LEU A 100 -11.40 2.42 5.80
C LEU A 100 -12.23 2.29 4.51
N LEU A 101 -11.69 1.63 3.50
CA LEU A 101 -12.28 1.64 2.15
C LEU A 101 -13.04 0.38 1.80
N LYS A 102 -12.88 -0.71 2.56
CA LYS A 102 -13.53 -1.97 2.24
C LYS A 102 -15.05 -1.83 2.21
N GLY A 103 -15.65 -2.36 1.14
CA GLY A 103 -17.10 -2.32 0.91
C GLY A 103 -17.64 -0.95 0.48
N ARG A 104 -16.80 0.10 0.45
CA ARG A 104 -17.19 1.46 0.08
C ARG A 104 -16.78 1.78 -1.36
N HIS A 105 -17.39 1.07 -2.32
CA HIS A 105 -16.99 1.16 -3.74
C HIS A 105 -17.00 2.58 -4.30
N LYS A 106 -18.02 3.40 -3.97
CA LYS A 106 -18.05 4.81 -4.40
C LYS A 106 -16.84 5.61 -3.90
N LEU A 107 -16.43 5.40 -2.66
CA LEU A 107 -15.27 6.06 -2.06
C LEU A 107 -13.96 5.57 -2.70
N GLN A 108 -13.86 4.27 -3.00
CA GLN A 108 -12.73 3.70 -3.74
C GLN A 108 -12.58 4.36 -5.12
N SER A 109 -13.68 4.51 -5.87
CA SER A 109 -13.67 5.20 -7.17
C SER A 109 -13.22 6.67 -7.06
N ILE A 110 -13.71 7.39 -6.05
CA ILE A 110 -13.31 8.78 -5.80
C ILE A 110 -11.80 8.87 -5.52
N ILE A 111 -11.26 7.96 -4.71
CA ILE A 111 -9.82 7.96 -4.40
C ILE A 111 -8.99 7.67 -5.66
N TYR A 112 -9.40 6.72 -6.50
CA TYR A 112 -8.72 6.51 -7.79
C TYR A 112 -8.70 7.77 -8.65
N LEU A 113 -9.82 8.48 -8.74
CA LEU A 113 -9.91 9.73 -9.49
C LEU A 113 -8.99 10.80 -8.90
N ILE A 114 -8.98 10.97 -7.57
CA ILE A 114 -8.09 11.90 -6.89
C ILE A 114 -6.63 11.57 -7.18
N LEU A 115 -6.23 10.31 -7.05
CA LEU A 115 -4.86 9.88 -7.33
C LEU A 115 -4.46 10.16 -8.79
N ALA A 116 -5.35 9.87 -9.73
CA ALA A 116 -5.12 10.15 -11.15
C ALA A 116 -4.91 11.64 -11.42
N VAL A 117 -5.76 12.50 -10.85
CA VAL A 117 -5.66 13.97 -10.99
C VAL A 117 -4.38 14.49 -10.34
N VAL A 118 -4.05 14.04 -9.13
CA VAL A 118 -2.84 14.46 -8.42
C VAL A 118 -1.59 14.09 -9.23
N ILE A 119 -1.47 12.84 -9.69
CA ILE A 119 -0.28 12.39 -10.42
C ILE A 119 -0.17 13.06 -11.79
N SER A 120 -1.31 13.27 -12.46
CA SER A 120 -1.37 14.05 -13.69
C SER A 120 -0.88 15.49 -13.46
N PHE A 121 -1.33 16.15 -12.39
CA PHE A 121 -0.85 17.48 -12.00
C PHE A 121 0.67 17.50 -11.75
N TYR A 122 1.21 16.54 -11.00
CA TYR A 122 2.66 16.40 -10.78
C TYR A 122 3.44 16.29 -12.10
N SER A 123 2.92 15.54 -13.07
CA SER A 123 3.57 15.40 -14.38
C SER A 123 3.59 16.68 -15.20
N VAL A 124 2.53 17.51 -15.09
CA VAL A 124 2.46 18.83 -15.74
C VAL A 124 3.49 19.78 -15.12
N VAL A 125 3.56 19.83 -13.79
CA VAL A 125 4.53 20.69 -13.09
C VAL A 125 5.96 20.27 -13.44
N PHE A 126 6.25 18.97 -13.47
CA PHE A 126 7.54 18.48 -13.93
C PHE A 126 7.90 18.96 -15.34
N CYS A 127 6.96 18.90 -16.29
CA CYS A 127 7.22 19.37 -17.66
C CYS A 127 7.58 20.87 -17.70
N ALA A 128 6.99 21.68 -16.82
CA ALA A 128 7.31 23.09 -16.69
C ALA A 128 8.69 23.32 -16.05
N GLU A 129 9.03 22.56 -15.00
CA GLU A 129 10.32 22.68 -14.30
C GLU A 129 11.49 22.09 -15.10
N PHE A 130 11.25 21.07 -15.94
CA PHE A 130 12.30 20.48 -16.79
C PHE A 130 12.92 21.51 -17.75
N HIS A 131 12.11 22.44 -18.25
CA HIS A 131 12.59 23.55 -19.07
C HIS A 131 13.67 24.37 -18.35
N ARG A 132 13.47 24.65 -17.05
CA ARG A 132 14.43 25.39 -16.23
C ARG A 132 15.71 24.60 -15.96
N PHE A 133 15.64 23.27 -15.95
CA PHE A 133 16.78 22.43 -15.60
C PHE A 133 17.73 22.16 -16.77
N LYS A 134 17.21 21.87 -17.97
CA LYS A 134 18.05 21.56 -19.16
C LYS A 134 18.21 22.72 -20.14
N GLY A 135 17.53 23.84 -19.93
CA GLY A 135 17.53 24.98 -20.86
C GLY A 135 16.89 24.67 -22.22
N HIS A 136 16.27 23.49 -22.37
CA HIS A 136 15.55 23.07 -23.56
C HIS A 136 14.09 22.83 -23.21
N GLU A 137 13.20 23.37 -24.04
CA GLU A 137 11.78 23.13 -23.93
C GLU A 137 11.44 21.70 -24.36
N LEU A 138 10.73 20.96 -23.51
CA LEU A 138 10.02 19.76 -23.97
C LEU A 138 9.05 20.19 -25.07
N SER A 139 8.94 19.39 -26.14
CA SER A 139 7.96 19.61 -27.19
C SER A 139 6.55 19.66 -26.59
N LEU A 140 5.70 20.53 -27.15
CA LEU A 140 4.31 20.68 -26.71
C LEU A 140 3.57 19.33 -26.72
N VAL A 141 3.87 18.48 -27.70
CA VAL A 141 3.34 17.11 -27.79
C VAL A 141 3.63 16.32 -26.53
N LEU A 142 4.86 16.31 -26.02
CA LEU A 142 5.23 15.55 -24.81
C LEU A 142 4.57 16.11 -23.54
N ARG A 143 4.42 17.44 -23.44
CA ARG A 143 3.79 18.10 -22.29
C ARG A 143 2.31 17.73 -22.12
N ILE A 144 1.62 17.43 -23.23
CA ILE A 144 0.23 16.97 -23.22
C ILE A 144 0.17 15.44 -23.11
N LEU A 145 1.03 14.73 -23.84
CA LEU A 145 1.01 13.27 -23.93
C LEU A 145 1.24 12.61 -22.56
N ILE A 146 2.24 13.07 -21.78
CA ILE A 146 2.60 12.43 -20.50
C ILE A 146 1.41 12.45 -19.50
N PRO A 147 0.78 13.60 -19.18
CA PRO A 147 -0.39 13.64 -18.30
C PRO A 147 -1.57 12.81 -18.82
N VAL A 148 -1.80 12.84 -20.14
CA VAL A 148 -2.89 12.06 -20.77
C VAL A 148 -2.64 10.56 -20.61
N LEU A 149 -1.41 10.09 -20.84
CA LEU A 149 -1.06 8.68 -20.66
C LEU A 149 -1.23 8.23 -19.20
N ILE A 150 -0.92 9.09 -18.23
CA ILE A 150 -1.15 8.81 -16.80
C ILE A 150 -2.65 8.67 -16.53
N LEU A 151 -3.49 9.58 -17.05
CA LEU A 151 -4.94 9.48 -16.90
C LEU A 151 -5.50 8.22 -17.55
N VAL A 152 -5.02 7.86 -18.74
CA VAL A 152 -5.39 6.62 -19.43
C VAL A 152 -4.97 5.39 -18.62
N TYR A 153 -3.77 5.40 -18.03
CA TYR A 153 -3.30 4.33 -17.15
C TYR A 153 -4.23 4.15 -15.94
N PHE A 154 -4.57 5.23 -15.23
CA PHE A 154 -5.51 5.17 -14.11
C PHE A 154 -6.93 4.76 -14.51
N ALA A 155 -7.41 5.22 -15.67
CA ALA A 155 -8.70 4.80 -16.21
C ALA A 155 -8.71 3.31 -16.57
N ALA A 156 -7.63 2.80 -17.18
CA ALA A 156 -7.46 1.39 -17.50
C ALA A 156 -7.44 0.54 -16.23
N LEU A 157 -6.77 0.99 -15.17
CA LEU A 157 -6.76 0.32 -13.88
C LEU A 157 -8.13 0.31 -13.20
N TYR A 158 -8.83 1.44 -13.22
CA TYR A 158 -10.19 1.53 -12.70
C TYR A 158 -11.17 0.65 -13.47
N PHE A 159 -11.05 0.60 -14.80
CA PHE A 159 -11.87 -0.27 -15.64
C PHE A 159 -11.53 -1.74 -15.41
N LEU A 160 -10.25 -2.08 -15.29
CA LEU A 160 -9.79 -3.42 -14.94
C LEU A 160 -10.34 -3.84 -13.56
N ASP A 161 -10.28 -2.96 -12.56
CA ASP A 161 -10.89 -3.16 -11.25
C ASP A 161 -12.39 -3.45 -11.35
N THR A 162 -13.13 -2.61 -12.07
CA THR A 162 -14.58 -2.77 -12.26
C THR A 162 -14.91 -4.06 -13.00
N PHE A 163 -14.20 -4.35 -14.10
CA PHE A 163 -14.37 -5.55 -14.92
C PHE A 163 -14.12 -6.82 -14.10
N LEU A 164 -13.04 -6.85 -13.33
CA LEU A 164 -12.70 -8.00 -12.52
C LEU A 164 -13.69 -8.19 -11.36
N ARG A 165 -14.23 -7.13 -10.74
CA ARG A 165 -15.30 -7.25 -9.74
C ARG A 165 -16.61 -7.80 -10.31
N VAL A 166 -16.91 -7.48 -11.58
CA VAL A 166 -18.11 -7.98 -12.27
C VAL A 166 -17.92 -9.43 -12.72
N LYS A 167 -16.78 -9.74 -13.36
CA LYS A 167 -16.46 -11.08 -13.89
C LYS A 167 -16.27 -12.09 -12.76
N PHE A 168 -15.56 -11.68 -11.73
CA PHE A 168 -15.49 -12.40 -10.48
C PHE A 168 -16.49 -11.75 -9.53
N LYS A 169 -17.81 -11.92 -9.74
CA LYS A 169 -18.84 -11.60 -8.72
C LYS A 169 -18.50 -12.29 -7.38
N ASP A 170 -17.75 -13.40 -7.44
CA ASP A 170 -17.06 -14.10 -6.36
C ASP A 170 -15.55 -13.76 -6.26
N GLY A 171 -15.13 -12.55 -6.64
CA GLY A 171 -13.75 -12.03 -6.70
C GLY A 171 -13.12 -11.77 -5.32
N TYR A 172 -13.60 -12.55 -4.38
CA TYR A 172 -13.15 -12.72 -3.04
C TYR A 172 -12.22 -13.92 -3.06
N LEU A 173 -10.94 -13.69 -2.77
CA LEU A 173 -9.97 -14.78 -2.64
C LEU A 173 -10.31 -15.76 -1.50
N TYR A 174 -11.22 -15.37 -0.62
CA TYR A 174 -11.61 -16.10 0.57
C TYR A 174 -13.11 -15.96 0.79
N LYS A 175 -13.81 -17.09 0.91
CA LYS A 175 -15.18 -17.18 1.44
C LYS A 175 -15.17 -18.29 2.49
N ARG A 176 -14.74 -17.96 3.70
CA ARG A 176 -15.02 -18.74 4.91
C ARG A 176 -15.84 -17.84 5.82
N GLU A 177 -17.06 -18.25 6.14
CA GLU A 177 -17.96 -17.56 7.08
C GLU A 177 -18.06 -16.04 6.80
N ASP A 178 -18.47 -15.64 5.58
CA ASP A 178 -18.76 -14.24 5.19
C ASP A 178 -17.60 -13.22 5.15
N LYS A 179 -16.34 -13.65 5.26
CA LYS A 179 -15.16 -12.76 5.24
C LYS A 179 -14.49 -12.73 3.87
N CYS A 180 -14.62 -11.60 3.18
CA CYS A 180 -14.20 -11.41 1.79
C CYS A 180 -12.95 -10.52 1.68
N PHE A 181 -11.90 -10.90 0.94
CA PHE A 181 -10.76 -10.02 0.64
C PHE A 181 -10.59 -9.87 -0.87
N ALA A 182 -10.68 -8.64 -1.38
CA ALA A 182 -10.55 -8.36 -2.79
C ALA A 182 -9.11 -7.93 -3.11
N VAL A 183 -8.58 -8.47 -4.20
CA VAL A 183 -7.27 -8.11 -4.79
C VAL A 183 -7.11 -6.59 -4.95
N PHE A 184 -8.22 -5.92 -5.18
CA PHE A 184 -8.30 -4.49 -5.43
C PHE A 184 -8.10 -3.63 -4.19
N ASP A 185 -8.44 -4.12 -3.02
CA ASP A 185 -8.18 -3.39 -1.78
C ASP A 185 -6.65 -3.29 -1.56
N LEU A 186 -5.89 -4.32 -1.95
CA LEU A 186 -4.42 -4.29 -1.99
C LEU A 186 -3.90 -3.31 -3.04
N TYR A 187 -4.55 -3.26 -4.19
CA TYR A 187 -4.16 -2.37 -5.28
C TYR A 187 -4.24 -0.92 -4.81
N LEU A 188 -5.43 -0.51 -4.33
CA LEU A 188 -5.67 0.85 -3.88
C LEU A 188 -4.78 1.21 -2.68
N ALA A 189 -4.61 0.28 -1.74
CA ALA A 189 -3.67 0.44 -0.63
C ALA A 189 -2.23 0.67 -1.11
N SER A 190 -1.78 -0.08 -2.12
CA SER A 190 -0.44 0.09 -2.70
C SER A 190 -0.30 1.43 -3.44
N MET A 191 -1.32 1.85 -4.19
CA MET A 191 -1.33 3.16 -4.85
C MET A 191 -1.24 4.31 -3.86
N VAL A 192 -2.11 4.33 -2.85
CA VAL A 192 -2.14 5.37 -1.82
C VAL A 192 -0.77 5.44 -1.14
N ASN A 193 -0.20 4.28 -0.81
CA ASN A 193 1.12 4.19 -0.20
C ASN A 193 2.23 4.79 -1.09
N LEU A 194 2.28 4.41 -2.37
CA LEU A 194 3.26 4.92 -3.32
C LEU A 194 3.09 6.43 -3.58
N THR A 195 1.85 6.95 -3.59
CA THR A 195 1.62 8.38 -3.77
C THR A 195 2.06 9.17 -2.55
N VAL A 196 1.63 8.78 -1.35
CA VAL A 196 1.96 9.51 -0.12
C VAL A 196 3.47 9.46 0.14
N ILE A 197 4.10 8.30 -0.08
CA ILE A 197 5.50 8.10 0.32
C ILE A 197 6.43 8.40 -0.84
N SER A 198 6.36 7.64 -1.93
CA SER A 198 7.33 7.78 -3.03
C SER A 198 7.22 9.13 -3.74
N LEU A 199 6.01 9.63 -4.02
CA LEU A 199 5.88 10.91 -4.75
C LEU A 199 6.11 12.15 -3.88
N ASN A 200 5.68 12.13 -2.62
CA ASN A 200 5.77 13.30 -1.75
C ASN A 200 6.97 13.21 -0.80
N LEU A 201 6.95 12.27 0.14
CA LEU A 201 7.96 12.21 1.22
C LEU A 201 9.36 11.92 0.68
N LEU A 202 9.51 10.93 -0.21
CA LEU A 202 10.82 10.61 -0.77
C LEU A 202 11.38 11.75 -1.64
N GLY A 203 10.50 12.47 -2.36
CA GLY A 203 10.87 13.69 -3.06
C GLY A 203 11.38 14.78 -2.11
N LEU A 204 10.71 14.96 -0.97
CA LEU A 204 11.09 15.91 0.07
C LEU A 204 12.42 15.53 0.75
N TRP A 205 12.63 14.25 1.06
CA TRP A 205 13.87 13.77 1.66
C TRP A 205 15.06 13.93 0.73
N ASN A 206 14.87 13.64 -0.57
CA ASN A 206 15.93 13.87 -1.55
C ASN A 206 16.28 15.36 -1.68
N TYR A 207 15.29 16.25 -1.56
CA TYR A 207 15.57 17.68 -1.50
C TYR A 207 16.41 18.08 -0.27
N LEU A 208 16.11 17.52 0.90
CA LEU A 208 16.82 17.86 2.14
C LEU A 208 18.20 17.20 2.29
N THR A 209 18.40 16.01 1.74
CA THR A 209 19.60 15.19 1.98
C THR A 209 20.65 15.30 0.88
N ILE A 210 20.22 15.43 -0.37
CA ILE A 210 21.10 15.45 -1.55
C ILE A 210 20.88 16.70 -2.42
N GLU A 211 20.13 17.70 -1.91
CA GLU A 211 19.84 18.99 -2.57
C GLU A 211 19.21 18.86 -3.97
N LEU A 212 18.58 17.72 -4.26
CA LEU A 212 17.94 17.47 -5.54
C LEU A 212 16.61 18.23 -5.62
N ASN A 213 16.35 18.91 -6.74
CA ASN A 213 15.08 19.58 -6.96
C ASN A 213 13.90 18.60 -6.78
N PHE A 214 12.95 18.99 -5.92
CA PHE A 214 11.79 18.18 -5.56
C PHE A 214 11.05 17.63 -6.79
N TRP A 215 10.78 18.46 -7.79
CA TRP A 215 9.99 18.09 -8.97
C TRP A 215 10.71 17.09 -9.87
N ILE A 216 12.04 17.18 -9.94
CA ILE A 216 12.87 16.20 -10.67
C ILE A 216 12.85 14.86 -9.95
N SER A 217 12.99 14.88 -8.61
CA SER A 217 12.88 13.68 -7.80
C SER A 217 11.49 13.05 -7.95
N ALA A 218 10.42 13.83 -7.77
CA ALA A 218 9.04 13.37 -7.89
C ALA A 218 8.77 12.71 -9.26
N PHE A 219 9.35 13.22 -10.35
CA PHE A 219 9.21 12.61 -11.67
C PHE A 219 9.87 11.24 -11.78
N THR A 220 11.09 11.05 -11.26
CA THR A 220 11.72 9.72 -11.24
C THR A 220 10.84 8.70 -10.49
N GLN A 221 10.12 9.19 -9.48
CA GLN A 221 9.19 8.39 -8.68
C GLN A 221 7.88 8.11 -9.42
N ILE A 222 7.44 8.94 -10.38
CA ILE A 222 6.29 8.62 -11.25
C ILE A 222 6.60 7.38 -12.09
N VAL A 223 7.82 7.25 -12.63
CA VAL A 223 8.21 6.06 -13.42
C VAL A 223 8.17 4.81 -12.54
N ILE A 224 8.72 4.89 -11.33
CA ILE A 224 8.67 3.80 -10.35
C ILE A 224 7.21 3.47 -9.98
N PHE A 225 6.38 4.49 -9.78
CA PHE A 225 4.96 4.36 -9.47
C PHE A 225 4.21 3.56 -10.54
N LEU A 226 4.43 3.87 -11.82
CA LEU A 226 3.78 3.17 -12.94
C LEU A 226 4.16 1.68 -12.98
N VAL A 227 5.40 1.34 -12.63
CA VAL A 227 5.89 -0.05 -12.64
C VAL A 227 5.47 -0.79 -11.38
N GLU A 228 5.83 -0.27 -10.20
CA GLU A 228 5.52 -0.89 -8.92
C GLU A 228 4.03 -0.94 -8.64
N GLY A 229 3.30 0.04 -9.16
CA GLY A 229 1.87 0.11 -9.02
C GLY A 229 1.14 -1.05 -9.68
N VAL A 230 1.66 -1.60 -10.78
CA VAL A 230 1.12 -2.83 -11.39
C VAL A 230 1.69 -4.07 -10.72
N LEU A 231 3.01 -4.10 -10.48
CA LEU A 231 3.70 -5.31 -10.01
C LEU A 231 3.32 -5.70 -8.59
N LYS A 232 3.31 -4.75 -7.65
CA LYS A 232 3.11 -5.05 -6.21
C LYS A 232 1.73 -5.66 -5.93
N PRO A 233 0.63 -5.15 -6.51
CA PRO A 233 -0.69 -5.77 -6.33
C PRO A 233 -0.79 -7.16 -6.96
N ILE A 234 -0.15 -7.40 -8.12
CA ILE A 234 -0.13 -8.73 -8.76
C ILE A 234 0.65 -9.73 -7.90
N ILE A 235 1.84 -9.36 -7.42
CA ILE A 235 2.62 -10.23 -6.54
C ILE A 235 1.86 -10.45 -5.22
N GLY A 236 1.31 -9.37 -4.68
CA GLY A 236 0.49 -9.40 -3.47
C GLY A 236 -0.72 -10.34 -3.59
N PHE A 237 -1.36 -10.36 -4.76
CA PHE A 237 -2.45 -11.27 -5.10
C PHE A 237 -2.03 -12.74 -4.98
N PHE A 238 -0.94 -13.13 -5.63
CA PHE A 238 -0.48 -14.52 -5.63
C PHE A 238 -0.05 -14.98 -4.24
N ILE A 239 0.64 -14.12 -3.49
CA ILE A 239 1.04 -14.40 -2.11
C ILE A 239 -0.19 -14.56 -1.23
N LEU A 240 -1.16 -13.65 -1.31
CA LEU A 240 -2.35 -13.72 -0.47
C LEU A 240 -3.20 -14.97 -0.80
N LYS A 241 -3.31 -15.34 -2.08
CA LYS A 241 -3.95 -16.58 -2.50
C LYS A 241 -3.29 -17.82 -1.90
N PHE A 242 -1.97 -17.80 -1.74
CA PHE A 242 -1.22 -18.87 -1.07
C PHE A 242 -1.45 -18.86 0.44
N LEU A 243 -1.30 -17.71 1.11
CA LEU A 243 -1.45 -17.55 2.55
C LEU A 243 -2.83 -17.99 3.05
N VAL A 244 -3.88 -17.65 2.30
CA VAL A 244 -5.26 -17.99 2.62
C VAL A 244 -5.53 -19.50 2.60
N ARG A 245 -4.70 -20.29 1.90
CA ARG A 245 -4.82 -21.76 1.87
C ARG A 245 -4.31 -22.42 3.15
N ILE A 246 -3.56 -21.69 3.98
CA ILE A 246 -3.01 -22.20 5.23
C ILE A 246 -4.14 -22.30 6.27
N PRO A 247 -4.40 -23.50 6.83
CA PRO A 247 -5.42 -23.66 7.86
C PRO A 247 -5.08 -22.83 9.11
N ASN A 248 -6.09 -22.19 9.71
CA ASN A 248 -6.00 -21.30 10.88
C ASN A 248 -5.23 -19.99 10.67
N PHE A 249 -5.04 -19.55 9.42
CA PHE A 249 -4.46 -18.25 9.13
C PHE A 249 -5.47 -17.12 9.37
N ASP A 250 -5.45 -16.54 10.57
CA ASP A 250 -6.32 -15.42 10.96
C ASP A 250 -5.62 -14.08 10.73
N MET A 251 -6.09 -13.32 9.74
CA MET A 251 -5.62 -11.95 9.51
C MET A 251 -6.41 -10.95 10.35
N TRP A 252 -5.72 -10.00 10.98
CA TRP A 252 -6.31 -8.89 11.72
C TRP A 252 -7.42 -8.19 10.92
N ILE A 253 -7.15 -7.91 9.65
CA ILE A 253 -8.09 -7.21 8.76
C ILE A 253 -9.40 -8.00 8.61
N LEU A 254 -9.33 -9.34 8.47
CA LEU A 254 -10.51 -10.19 8.35
C LEU A 254 -11.32 -10.21 9.64
N SER A 255 -10.66 -10.24 10.80
CA SER A 255 -11.35 -10.19 12.09
C SER A 255 -12.12 -8.88 12.28
N LYS A 256 -11.50 -7.73 11.97
CA LYS A 256 -12.12 -6.41 12.16
C LYS A 256 -13.28 -6.13 11.22
N LEU A 257 -13.20 -6.63 9.99
CA LEU A 257 -14.25 -6.44 9.01
C LEU A 257 -15.45 -7.36 9.24
N ALA A 258 -15.27 -8.45 9.99
CA ALA A 258 -16.38 -9.25 10.50
C ALA A 258 -17.11 -8.53 11.65
N GLU A 259 -16.37 -7.90 12.55
CA GLU A 259 -16.93 -7.11 13.65
C GLU A 259 -17.79 -5.93 13.14
N SER A 260 -17.36 -5.22 12.08
CA SER A 260 -18.13 -4.08 11.56
C SER A 260 -19.43 -4.47 10.86
N LYS A 261 -19.51 -5.65 10.22
CA LYS A 261 -20.76 -6.13 9.60
C LYS A 261 -21.84 -6.46 10.64
N HIS A 262 -21.45 -6.91 11.84
CA HIS A 262 -22.39 -7.20 12.92
C HIS A 262 -22.94 -5.93 13.58
N SER A 263 -22.20 -4.81 13.59
CA SER A 263 -22.70 -3.54 14.13
C SER A 263 -23.69 -2.83 13.21
N ASP A 264 -23.60 -3.06 11.90
CA ASP A 264 -24.46 -2.41 10.89
C ASP A 264 -25.85 -3.09 10.75
N ASN A 265 -26.11 -4.20 11.45
CA ASN A 265 -27.39 -4.91 11.39
C ASN A 265 -28.06 -5.13 12.77
N PRO A 266 -28.50 -4.07 13.49
CA PRO A 266 -29.18 -4.23 14.77
C PRO A 266 -30.68 -4.55 14.65
N VAL A 267 -31.27 -4.46 13.45
CA VAL A 267 -32.73 -4.48 13.26
C VAL A 267 -33.28 -5.91 13.07
N GLY A 268 -32.52 -6.82 12.46
CA GLY A 268 -32.97 -8.20 12.20
C GLY A 268 -33.09 -9.11 13.44
N ASN A 269 -32.49 -8.73 14.58
CA ASN A 269 -32.59 -9.52 15.81
C ASN A 269 -33.81 -9.14 16.68
N LYS A 270 -34.44 -7.98 16.47
CA LYS A 270 -35.63 -7.58 17.24
C LYS A 270 -36.94 -8.09 16.65
N GLU A 271 -37.00 -8.32 15.33
CA GLU A 271 -38.19 -8.88 14.68
C GLU A 271 -38.38 -10.38 14.96
N ASN A 272 -37.30 -11.12 15.23
CA ASN A 272 -37.38 -12.55 15.59
C ASN A 272 -37.72 -12.82 17.06
N GLU A 273 -37.56 -11.83 17.95
CA GLU A 273 -38.00 -11.93 19.35
C GLU A 273 -39.46 -11.50 19.55
N GLN A 274 -39.99 -10.63 18.68
CA GLN A 274 -41.40 -10.22 18.73
C GLN A 274 -42.38 -11.19 18.05
N ASN A 275 -41.89 -12.10 17.20
CA ASN A 275 -42.70 -13.16 16.57
C ASN A 275 -42.71 -14.49 17.35
N ASN A 276 -42.06 -14.54 18.53
CA ASN A 276 -41.99 -15.73 19.40
C ASN A 276 -42.56 -15.49 20.82
N LEU A 277 -43.39 -14.47 20.99
CA LEU A 277 -44.22 -14.21 22.19
C LEU A 277 -45.69 -14.13 21.78
#